data_AF-G5JDI0-F1
#
_entry.id   AF-G5JDI0-F1
#
_cell.length_a   1.000
_cell.length_b   1.000
_cell.length_c   1.000
_cell.angle_alpha   90.00
_cell.angle_beta   90.00
_cell.angle_gamma   90.00
#
_symmetry.space_group_name_H-M   'P 1'
#
loop_
_entity.id
_entity.type
_entity.pdbx_description
1 polymer ?
#
loop_
_entity_poly.entity_id
_entity_poly.type
_entity_poly.pdbx_seq_one_letter_code
_entity_poly.pdbx_strand_id
1 'polypeptide(L)'
;MFQPFLQHLEKELFSRFDLTSRPIAPELEFQISQRGKNPAMIESWCYECPQLRKIRYTYINAGETAQIFNSVIYPNHQYDLPLLGIDFLAFGKKK
;
A
#
# COMPACT_ATOMS: atom_id res chain seq x y z
N MET A 1 -11.76 -7.72 0.49
CA MET A 1 -11.69 -7.79 -0.98
C MET A 1 -10.27 -7.59 -1.49
N PHE A 2 -9.57 -6.50 -1.13
CA PHE A 2 -8.25 -6.23 -1.73
C PHE A 2 -7.03 -6.82 -0.99
N GLN A 3 -7.21 -7.36 0.21
CA GLN A 3 -6.15 -8.00 0.98
C GLN A 3 -5.37 -9.12 0.22
N PRO A 4 -5.99 -9.96 -0.64
CA PRO A 4 -5.23 -10.91 -1.45
C PRO A 4 -4.23 -10.26 -2.42
N PHE A 5 -4.51 -9.05 -2.93
CA PHE A 5 -3.57 -8.31 -3.80
C PHE A 5 -2.41 -7.72 -3.02
N LEU A 6 -2.66 -7.24 -1.80
CA LEU A 6 -1.61 -6.84 -0.85
C LEU A 6 -0.66 -8.02 -0.60
N GLN A 7 -1.20 -9.17 -0.19
CA GLN A 7 -0.41 -10.38 0.10
C GLN A 7 0.37 -10.88 -1.12
N HIS A 8 -0.24 -10.83 -2.31
CA HIS A 8 0.44 -11.20 -3.54
C HIS A 8 1.59 -10.24 -3.87
N LEU A 9 1.36 -8.92 -3.75
CA LEU A 9 2.40 -7.92 -3.96
C LEU A 9 3.57 -8.15 -3.00
N GLU A 10 3.30 -8.31 -1.71
CA GLU A 10 4.33 -8.57 -0.69
C GLU A 10 5.14 -9.83 -1.01
N LYS A 11 4.45 -10.94 -1.31
CA LYS A 11 5.11 -12.19 -1.67
C LYS A 11 6.05 -12.01 -2.87
N GLU A 12 5.59 -11.37 -3.95
CA GLU A 12 6.42 -11.17 -5.15
C GLU A 12 7.59 -10.22 -4.89
N LEU A 13 7.38 -9.18 -4.08
CA LEU A 13 8.43 -8.24 -3.74
C LEU A 13 9.55 -8.89 -2.90
N PHE A 14 9.19 -9.52 -1.78
CA PHE A 14 10.16 -10.15 -0.87
C PHE A 14 10.81 -11.41 -1.46
N SER A 15 10.20 -12.06 -2.46
CA SER A 15 10.82 -13.22 -3.13
C SER A 15 11.81 -12.83 -4.25
N ARG A 16 11.70 -11.60 -4.79
CA ARG A 16 12.50 -11.16 -5.95
C ARG A 16 13.55 -10.12 -5.61
N PHE A 17 13.38 -9.40 -4.50
CA PHE A 17 14.27 -8.31 -4.12
C PHE A 17 14.71 -8.44 -2.67
N ASP A 18 15.95 -8.06 -2.41
CA ASP A 18 16.49 -7.90 -1.06
C ASP A 18 16.04 -6.54 -0.50
N LEU A 19 14.84 -6.53 0.10
CA LEU A 19 14.18 -5.31 0.54
C LEU A 19 14.64 -4.89 1.93
N THR A 20 14.89 -3.59 2.09
CA THR A 20 15.06 -2.95 3.40
C THR A 20 13.86 -2.09 3.73
N SER A 21 13.46 -2.08 5.00
CA SER A 21 12.40 -1.19 5.47
C SER A 21 12.87 0.26 5.39
N ARG A 22 11.99 1.12 4.86
CA ARG A 22 12.21 2.55 4.79
C ARG A 22 11.31 3.25 5.82
N PRO A 23 11.85 4.11 6.69
CA PRO A 23 11.07 4.76 7.75
C PRO A 23 9.84 5.50 7.22
N ILE A 24 8.73 5.28 7.90
CA ILE A 24 7.48 6.05 7.77
C ILE A 24 7.30 6.78 9.10
N ALA A 25 6.74 7.98 9.07
CA ALA A 25 6.33 8.63 10.31
C ALA A 25 5.28 7.74 11.01
N PRO A 26 5.40 7.44 12.32
CA PRO A 26 4.52 6.47 13.00
C PRO A 26 3.03 6.76 12.80
N GLU A 27 2.66 8.03 12.74
CA GLU A 27 1.29 8.50 12.52
C GLU A 27 0.75 8.26 11.10
N LEU A 28 1.61 7.88 10.16
CA LEU A 28 1.29 7.54 8.77
C LEU A 28 1.44 6.04 8.47
N GLU A 29 2.14 5.30 9.32
CA GLU A 29 2.32 3.85 9.20
C GLU A 29 1.01 3.12 9.52
N PHE A 30 0.34 3.49 10.61
CA PHE A 30 -0.91 2.87 11.01
C PHE A 30 -1.82 3.86 11.74
N GLN A 31 -3.09 3.91 11.34
CA GLN A 31 -4.12 4.66 12.06
C GLN A 31 -5.46 3.95 12.05
N ILE A 32 -6.24 4.19 13.10
CA ILE A 32 -7.66 3.83 13.17
C ILE A 32 -8.46 5.11 13.37
N SER A 33 -9.30 5.44 12.39
CA SER A 33 -10.32 6.47 12.54
C SER A 33 -11.56 5.88 13.21
N GLN A 34 -11.97 6.49 14.32
CA GLN A 34 -13.25 6.22 14.98
C GLN A 34 -14.39 7.12 14.48
N ARG A 35 -14.15 7.95 13.46
CA ARG A 35 -15.16 8.85 12.90
C ARG A 35 -16.09 8.10 11.95
N GLY A 36 -17.39 8.29 12.12
CA GLY A 36 -18.43 7.68 11.29
C GLY A 36 -19.14 6.53 11.97
N LYS A 37 -19.90 5.74 11.21
CA LYS A 37 -20.65 4.58 11.75
C LYS A 37 -19.77 3.36 12.01
N ASN A 38 -18.69 3.20 11.24
CA ASN A 38 -17.77 2.06 11.32
C ASN A 38 -16.34 2.58 11.43
N PRO A 39 -15.48 1.97 12.26
CA PRO A 39 -14.05 2.28 12.28
C PRO A 39 -13.41 2.05 10.91
N ALA A 40 -12.49 2.94 10.54
CA ALA A 40 -11.68 2.79 9.33
C ALA A 40 -10.21 2.66 9.71
N MET A 41 -9.58 1.57 9.28
CA MET A 41 -8.16 1.32 9.46
C MET A 41 -7.41 1.72 8.20
N ILE A 42 -6.27 2.37 8.36
CA ILE A 42 -5.28 2.58 7.31
C ILE A 42 -3.95 2.02 7.81
N GLU A 43 -3.27 1.29 6.94
CA GLU A 43 -1.93 0.76 7.17
C GLU A 43 -1.08 0.98 5.92
N SER A 44 0.15 1.44 6.11
CA SER A 44 1.08 1.80 5.05
C SER A 44 2.42 1.13 5.27
N TRP A 45 3.04 0.70 4.18
CA TRP A 45 4.36 0.11 4.18
C TRP A 45 5.25 0.82 3.17
N CYS A 46 6.56 0.81 3.45
CA CYS A 46 7.55 1.47 2.63
C CYS A 46 8.87 0.70 2.68
N TYR A 47 9.38 0.36 1.50
CA TYR A 47 10.64 -0.38 1.34
C TYR A 47 11.51 0.24 0.26
N GLU A 48 12.75 -0.18 0.21
CA GLU A 48 13.69 0.14 -0.85
C GLU A 48 14.68 -1.01 -1.08
N CYS A 49 15.35 -0.98 -2.23
CA CYS A 49 16.48 -1.83 -2.57
C CYS A 49 17.33 -1.14 -3.65
N PRO A 50 18.52 -1.65 -4.02
CA PRO A 50 19.37 -1.01 -5.04
C PRO A 50 18.65 -0.72 -6.36
N GLN A 51 17.71 -1.59 -6.77
CA GLN A 51 16.95 -1.48 -8.01
C GLN A 51 15.75 -0.55 -7.91
N LEU A 52 15.15 -0.43 -6.73
CA LEU A 52 13.89 0.28 -6.49
C LEU A 52 14.09 1.28 -5.36
N ARG A 53 14.21 2.57 -5.70
CA ARG A 53 14.50 3.66 -4.76
C ARG A 53 13.38 3.91 -3.73
N LYS A 54 12.17 3.42 -4.02
CA LYS A 54 11.02 3.48 -3.12
C LYS A 54 9.94 2.52 -3.60
N ILE A 55 9.39 1.75 -2.67
CA ILE A 55 8.20 0.94 -2.86
C ILE A 55 7.25 1.34 -1.75
N ARG A 56 6.08 1.87 -2.08
CA ARG A 56 5.06 2.20 -1.08
C ARG A 56 3.76 1.50 -1.42
N TYR A 57 3.06 1.04 -0.40
CA TYR A 57 1.69 0.59 -0.57
C TYR A 57 0.90 0.83 0.70
N THR A 58 -0.40 1.03 0.54
CA THR A 58 -1.32 1.42 1.59
C THR A 58 -2.61 0.65 1.42
N TYR A 59 -3.10 0.07 2.50
CA TYR A 59 -4.38 -0.61 2.56
C TYR A 59 -5.32 0.13 3.51
N ILE A 60 -6.52 0.44 3.04
CA ILE A 60 -7.58 1.03 3.86
C ILE A 60 -8.74 0.06 3.91
N ASN A 61 -9.17 -0.24 5.14
CA ASN A 61 -10.33 -1.08 5.40
C ASN A 61 -11.34 -0.31 6.26
N ALA A 62 -12.48 0.04 5.67
CA ALA A 62 -13.62 0.65 6.34
C ALA A 62 -14.84 -0.29 6.33
N GLY A 63 -14.61 -1.61 6.35
CA GLY A 63 -15.65 -2.63 6.32
C GLY A 63 -16.45 -2.61 5.01
N GLU A 64 -17.77 -2.58 5.13
CA GLU A 64 -18.69 -2.51 3.97
C GLU A 64 -18.72 -1.12 3.31
N THR A 65 -18.23 -0.08 3.99
CA THR A 65 -18.30 1.30 3.50
C THR A 65 -17.30 1.53 2.37
N ALA A 66 -16.05 1.08 2.56
CA ALA A 66 -15.01 1.23 1.57
C ALA A 66 -13.83 0.27 1.81
N GLN A 67 -13.19 -0.15 0.72
CA GLN A 67 -11.86 -0.74 0.74
C GLN A 67 -11.00 -0.08 -0.33
N ILE A 68 -9.76 0.24 0.02
CA ILE A 68 -8.81 0.90 -0.89
C ILE A 68 -7.48 0.16 -0.81
N PHE A 69 -6.85 -0.05 -1.95
CA PHE A 69 -5.48 -0.52 -2.04
C PHE A 69 -4.72 0.36 -3.02
N ASN A 70 -3.68 1.04 -2.53
CA ASN A 70 -2.82 1.89 -3.34
C ASN A 70 -1.39 1.35 -3.30
N SER A 71 -0.68 1.34 -4.43
CA SER A 71 0.73 1.01 -4.47
C SER A 71 1.46 1.83 -5.53
N VAL A 72 2.67 2.28 -5.23
CA VAL A 72 3.58 2.87 -6.21
C VAL A 72 5.00 2.35 -6.02
N ILE A 73 5.60 1.91 -7.11
CA ILE A 73 6.98 1.45 -7.18
C ILE A 73 7.79 2.41 -8.04
N TYR A 74 8.87 2.90 -7.46
CA TYR A 74 9.79 3.84 -8.07
C TYR A 74 11.12 3.12 -8.36
N PRO A 75 11.49 2.92 -9.64
CA PRO A 75 12.79 2.37 -10.02
C PRO A 75 13.95 3.25 -9.51
N ASN A 76 15.18 2.77 -9.49
CA ASN A 76 16.32 3.68 -9.25
C ASN A 76 16.50 4.63 -10.45
N HIS A 77 17.01 5.85 -10.21
CA HIS A 77 17.21 6.89 -11.24
C HIS A 77 18.14 6.46 -12.38
N GLN A 78 19.04 5.51 -12.13
CA GLN A 78 19.93 4.97 -13.15
C GLN A 78 19.23 4.09 -14.19
N TYR A 79 17.97 3.71 -13.97
CA TYR A 79 17.19 2.89 -14.90
C TYR A 79 16.12 3.73 -15.58
N ASP A 80 16.03 3.65 -16.90
CA ASP A 80 14.93 4.20 -17.69
C ASP A 80 13.73 3.23 -17.68
N LEU A 81 13.15 3.06 -16.50
CA LEU A 81 12.01 2.15 -16.26
C LEU A 81 10.77 2.97 -15.88
N PRO A 82 9.56 2.51 -16.26
CA PRO A 82 8.33 3.15 -15.87
C PRO A 82 8.08 3.00 -14.36
N LEU A 83 7.29 3.91 -13.80
CA LEU A 83 6.73 3.75 -12.47
C LEU A 83 5.53 2.80 -12.56
N LEU A 84 5.44 1.85 -11.63
CA LEU A 84 4.21 1.09 -11.43
C LEU A 84 3.31 1.87 -10.48
N GLY A 85 2.05 2.08 -10.86
CA GLY A 85 1.02 2.66 -10.00
C GLY A 85 -0.23 1.78 -10.01
N ILE A 86 -0.74 1.46 -8.83
CA ILE A 86 -1.97 0.69 -8.61
C ILE A 86 -2.87 1.51 -7.69
N ASP A 87 -4.13 1.65 -8.07
CA ASP A 87 -5.14 2.32 -7.24
C ASP A 87 -6.48 1.61 -7.39
N PHE A 88 -6.84 0.81 -6.38
CA PHE A 88 -8.12 0.11 -6.31
C PHE A 88 -9.00 0.80 -5.29
N LEU A 89 -10.21 1.16 -5.70
CA LEU A 89 -11.21 1.75 -4.83
C LEU A 89 -12.52 0.97 -4.98
N ALA A 90 -13.03 0.48 -3.87
CA ALA A 90 -14.36 -0.09 -3.78
C ALA A 90 -15.14 0.67 -2.71
N PHE A 91 -16.30 1.20 -3.09
CA PHE A 91 -17.20 1.89 -2.18
C PHE A 91 -18.49 1.07 -2.05
N GLY A 92 -18.99 0.95 -0.82
CA GLY A 92 -20.27 0.31 -0.55
C GLY A 92 -21.39 0.96 -1.36
N LYS A 93 -22.43 0.18 -1.69
CA LYS A 93 -23.60 0.71 -2.40
C LYS A 93 -24.18 1.89 -1.62
N LYS A 94 -24.36 3.03 -2.29
CA LYS A 94 -25.20 4.11 -1.75
C LYS A 94 -26.59 3.54 -1.51
N LYS A 95 -27.14 3.77 -0.32
CA LYS A 95 -28.57 3.57 -0.06
C LYS A 95 -29.39 4.50 -0.94
#